data_AF-A0A329LLY3-F1
#
_entry.id   AF-A0A329LLY3-F1
#
_cell.length_a   1.000
_cell.length_b   1.000
_cell.length_c   1.000
_cell.angle_alpha   90.00
_cell.angle_beta   90.00
_cell.angle_gamma   90.00
#
_symmetry.space_group_name_H-M   'P 1'
#
loop_
_entity.id
_entity.type
_entity.pdbx_description
1 polymer ?
#
loop_
_entity_poly.entity_id
_entity_poly.type
_entity_poly.pdbx_seq_one_letter_code
_entity_poly.pdbx_strand_id
1 'polypeptide(L)'
;MSEHENLAERFETHRSHLQAVAYRMLGSLSEAEDAVQESWLRLSRTDTSDIGNLGGWLTTVVSRVCLDMLRSRKSRREESLETTLPERLESYKDGSDPEEEALLAESVGLALLVVLDTLNPAERVTFVLHDIFAMSFSEIAPITGKSETALRQLASRARRRVQGPGAASEAGSTSELTRNREIIDAFLAAAHAGDFDTLVAALDPDVVLRDDRQPEAARVTRGAIALAKQVSGRAQAAQTALVNGAIGVIAAPRGKLAYVLQFTIRNGKIAEVDLISDPARISRLDLAVFGV
;
A
#
# COMPACT_ATOMS: atom_id res chain seq x y z
N MET A 1 31.11 -9.03 28.60
CA MET A 1 29.86 -8.90 27.82
C MET A 1 28.99 -10.08 28.20
N SER A 2 27.78 -9.82 28.67
CA SER A 2 26.85 -10.92 28.99
C SER A 2 26.32 -11.58 27.70
N GLU A 3 25.92 -12.85 27.73
CA GLU A 3 25.30 -13.51 26.56
C GLU A 3 24.08 -12.72 26.03
N HIS A 4 23.34 -12.07 26.94
CA HIS A 4 22.23 -11.18 26.61
C HIS A 4 22.64 -9.93 25.81
N GLU A 5 23.80 -9.35 26.12
CA GLU A 5 24.33 -8.16 25.44
C GLU A 5 24.80 -8.51 24.01
N ASN A 6 25.37 -9.70 23.83
CA ASN A 6 25.71 -10.22 22.50
C ASN A 6 24.48 -10.57 21.65
N LEU A 7 23.42 -11.11 22.28
CA LEU A 7 22.17 -11.43 21.60
C LEU A 7 21.43 -10.16 21.13
N ALA A 8 21.45 -9.10 21.94
CA ALA A 8 20.88 -7.80 21.58
C ALA A 8 21.60 -7.20 20.37
N GLU A 9 22.92 -7.17 20.36
CA GLU A 9 23.72 -6.64 19.23
C GLU A 9 23.44 -7.40 17.91
N ARG A 10 23.36 -8.73 18.00
CA ARG A 10 23.00 -9.59 16.85
C ARG A 10 21.58 -9.33 16.36
N PHE A 11 20.62 -9.10 17.26
CA PHE A 11 19.25 -8.75 16.88
C PHE A 11 19.18 -7.38 16.21
N GLU A 12 19.87 -6.37 16.74
CA GLU A 12 19.89 -5.02 16.19
C GLU A 12 20.45 -4.98 14.76
N THR A 13 21.40 -5.87 14.44
CA THR A 13 21.89 -6.07 13.06
C THR A 13 20.79 -6.47 12.07
N HIS A 14 19.70 -7.10 12.54
CA HIS A 14 18.56 -7.53 11.73
C HIS A 14 17.34 -6.61 11.84
N ARG A 15 17.31 -5.65 12.78
CA ARG A 15 16.12 -4.85 13.10
C ARG A 15 15.52 -4.16 11.86
N SER A 16 16.34 -3.50 11.05
CA SER A 16 15.88 -2.77 9.85
C SER A 16 15.20 -3.70 8.84
N HIS A 17 15.78 -4.89 8.60
CA HIS A 17 15.17 -5.92 7.75
C HIS A 17 13.84 -6.41 8.33
N LEU A 18 13.78 -6.69 9.63
CA LEU A 18 12.55 -7.17 10.28
C LEU A 18 11.44 -6.12 10.24
N GLN A 19 11.77 -4.85 10.48
CA GLN A 19 10.83 -3.72 10.31
C GLN A 19 10.35 -3.61 8.87
N ALA A 20 11.25 -3.73 7.89
CA ALA A 20 10.89 -3.69 6.47
C ALA A 20 9.95 -4.83 6.05
N VAL A 21 10.13 -6.04 6.59
CA VAL A 21 9.23 -7.18 6.41
C VAL A 21 7.88 -6.91 7.06
N ALA A 22 7.90 -6.56 8.34
CA ALA A 22 6.67 -6.35 9.12
C ALA A 22 5.83 -5.20 8.56
N TYR A 23 6.47 -4.09 8.15
CA TYR A 23 5.79 -2.94 7.55
C TYR A 23 5.10 -3.31 6.23
N ARG A 24 5.74 -4.11 5.36
CA ARG A 24 5.11 -4.61 4.13
C ARG A 24 3.95 -5.57 4.40
N MET A 25 3.99 -6.33 5.49
CA MET A 25 2.90 -7.24 5.86
C MET A 25 1.73 -6.49 6.51
N LEU A 26 2.01 -5.51 7.37
CA LEU A 26 1.03 -4.89 8.26
C LEU A 26 0.50 -3.54 7.74
N GLY A 27 1.30 -2.80 6.97
CA GLY A 27 0.95 -1.49 6.43
C GLY A 27 0.86 -0.38 7.49
N SER A 28 1.46 -0.58 8.67
CA SER A 28 1.49 0.39 9.78
C SER A 28 2.86 0.33 10.44
N LEU A 29 3.50 1.47 10.67
CA LEU A 29 4.84 1.53 11.28
C LEU A 29 4.81 1.01 12.73
N SER A 30 3.91 1.53 13.53
CA SER A 30 3.63 1.08 14.91
C SER A 30 3.48 -0.43 15.05
N GLU A 31 2.60 -1.04 14.25
CA GLU A 31 2.34 -2.47 14.32
C GLU A 31 3.55 -3.28 13.82
N ALA A 32 4.35 -2.70 12.92
CA ALA A 32 5.62 -3.29 12.53
C ALA A 32 6.63 -3.26 13.69
N GLU A 33 6.74 -2.15 14.41
CA GLU A 33 7.58 -2.03 15.61
C GLU A 33 7.13 -3.00 16.70
N ASP A 34 5.82 -3.09 16.96
CA ASP A 34 5.23 -4.06 17.90
C ASP A 34 5.58 -5.49 17.50
N ALA A 35 5.48 -5.83 16.21
CA ALA A 35 5.82 -7.16 15.72
C ALA A 35 7.32 -7.49 15.88
N VAL A 36 8.19 -6.51 15.64
CA VAL A 36 9.64 -6.66 15.87
C VAL A 36 9.95 -6.79 17.36
N GLN A 37 9.28 -6.01 18.22
CA GLN A 37 9.44 -6.09 19.67
C GLN A 37 8.98 -7.44 20.22
N GLU A 38 7.81 -7.93 19.80
CA GLU A 38 7.32 -9.27 20.16
C GLU A 38 8.30 -10.37 19.69
N SER A 39 8.92 -10.18 18.53
CA SER A 39 9.95 -11.12 18.02
C SER A 39 11.20 -11.13 18.89
N TRP A 40 11.64 -9.98 19.40
CA TRP A 40 12.72 -9.88 20.38
C TRP A 40 12.37 -10.59 21.70
N LEU A 41 11.15 -10.40 22.21
CA LEU A 41 10.68 -11.08 23.43
C LEU A 41 10.66 -12.60 23.26
N ARG A 42 10.30 -13.10 22.08
CA ARG A 42 10.37 -14.54 21.77
C ARG A 42 11.81 -15.05 21.68
N LEU A 43 12.71 -14.29 21.04
CA LEU A 43 14.13 -14.64 20.95
C LEU A 43 14.76 -14.75 22.34
N SER A 44 14.57 -13.73 23.18
CA SER A 44 15.15 -13.69 24.54
C SER A 44 14.70 -14.81 25.48
N ARG A 45 13.59 -15.49 25.16
CA ARG A 45 13.04 -16.63 25.92
C ARG A 45 13.37 -17.99 25.30
N THR A 46 14.00 -18.01 24.13
CA THR A 46 14.33 -19.23 23.39
C THR A 46 15.82 -19.55 23.58
N ASP A 47 16.14 -20.82 23.76
CA ASP A 47 17.54 -21.24 23.69
C ASP A 47 18.04 -21.11 22.24
N THR A 48 19.03 -20.23 22.04
CA THR A 48 19.53 -19.86 20.71
C THR A 48 20.79 -20.64 20.31
N SER A 49 21.27 -21.54 21.17
CA SER A 49 22.50 -22.31 20.96
C SER A 49 22.47 -23.17 19.69
N ASP A 50 21.29 -23.66 19.30
CA ASP A 50 21.09 -24.49 18.10
C ASP A 50 20.70 -23.69 16.83
N ILE A 51 20.59 -22.35 16.91
CA ILE A 51 20.15 -21.52 15.78
C ILE A 51 21.33 -21.19 14.85
N GLY A 52 21.50 -22.00 13.81
CA GLY A 52 22.54 -21.77 12.78
C GLY A 52 22.32 -20.54 11.88
N ASN A 53 21.06 -20.15 11.63
CA ASN A 53 20.70 -18.96 10.84
C ASN A 53 19.71 -18.08 11.61
N LEU A 54 20.24 -17.13 12.39
CA LEU A 54 19.44 -16.23 13.22
C LEU A 54 18.53 -15.32 12.38
N GLY A 55 19.01 -14.79 11.25
CA GLY A 55 18.21 -13.91 10.39
C GLY A 55 17.01 -14.62 9.77
N GLY A 56 17.18 -15.85 9.29
CA GLY A 56 16.09 -16.67 8.77
C GLY A 56 15.08 -17.06 9.87
N TRP A 57 15.58 -17.38 11.07
CA TRP A 57 14.72 -17.65 12.22
C TRP A 57 13.91 -16.43 12.63
N LEU A 58 14.54 -15.26 12.75
CA LEU A 58 13.87 -14.00 13.10
C LEU A 58 12.83 -13.59 12.06
N THR A 59 13.14 -13.76 10.78
CA THR A 59 12.18 -13.52 9.68
C THR A 59 10.97 -14.43 9.81
N THR A 60 11.16 -15.70 10.18
CA THR A 60 10.06 -16.65 10.43
C THR A 60 9.19 -16.20 11.60
N VAL A 61 9.81 -15.76 12.71
CA VAL A 61 9.11 -15.32 13.91
C VAL A 61 8.29 -14.07 13.66
N VAL A 62 8.91 -13.01 13.10
CA VAL A 62 8.20 -11.76 12.81
C VAL A 62 7.07 -11.98 11.82
N SER A 63 7.26 -12.85 10.83
CA SER A 63 6.21 -13.19 9.86
C SER A 63 5.01 -13.89 10.50
N ARG A 64 5.24 -14.78 11.46
CA ARG A 64 4.16 -15.43 12.22
C ARG A 64 3.39 -14.42 13.07
N VAL A 65 4.11 -13.55 13.78
CA VAL A 65 3.50 -12.46 14.57
C VAL A 65 2.61 -11.59 13.66
N CYS A 66 3.14 -11.18 12.51
CA CYS A 66 2.39 -10.38 11.54
C CYS A 66 1.14 -11.12 11.01
N LEU A 67 1.27 -12.41 10.69
CA LEU A 67 0.14 -13.23 10.23
C LEU A 67 -0.97 -13.32 11.28
N ASP A 68 -0.61 -13.48 12.55
CA ASP A 68 -1.57 -13.56 13.66
C ASP A 68 -2.25 -12.21 13.89
N MET A 69 -1.51 -11.09 13.82
CA MET A 69 -2.09 -9.74 13.86
C MET A 69 -3.10 -9.51 12.73
N LEU A 70 -2.76 -9.89 11.49
CA LEU A 70 -3.67 -9.78 10.34
C LEU A 70 -4.93 -10.63 10.49
N ARG A 71 -4.81 -11.84 11.05
CA ARG A 71 -5.96 -12.71 11.36
C ARG A 71 -6.86 -12.08 12.43
N SER A 72 -6.27 -11.54 13.49
CA SER A 72 -6.99 -10.83 14.55
C SER A 72 -7.75 -9.60 14.02
N ARG A 73 -7.13 -8.80 13.13
CA ARG A 73 -7.82 -7.67 12.47
C ARG A 73 -9.03 -8.13 11.68
N LYS A 74 -8.89 -9.20 10.91
CA LYS A 74 -9.98 -9.74 10.10
C LYS A 74 -11.15 -10.22 10.97
N SER A 75 -10.87 -10.98 12.03
CA SER A 75 -11.89 -11.47 12.97
C SER A 75 -12.64 -10.31 13.64
N ARG A 76 -11.92 -9.31 14.16
CA ARG A 76 -12.54 -8.12 14.77
C ARG A 76 -13.44 -7.35 13.79
N ARG A 77 -13.05 -7.27 12.52
CA ARG A 77 -13.84 -6.59 11.47
C ARG A 77 -15.09 -7.39 11.08
N GLU A 78 -15.06 -8.71 11.20
CA GLU A 78 -16.21 -9.59 10.99
C GLU A 78 -17.18 -9.56 12.19
N GLU A 79 -16.69 -9.39 13.41
CA GLU A 79 -17.51 -9.20 14.61
C GLU A 79 -18.14 -7.81 14.71
N SER A 80 -17.45 -6.78 14.20
CA SER A 80 -17.86 -5.38 14.29
C SER A 80 -18.57 -4.89 13.01
N LEU A 81 -19.65 -5.57 12.64
CA LEU A 81 -20.53 -5.16 11.53
C LEU A 81 -21.24 -3.80 11.75
N GLU A 82 -20.99 -3.13 12.89
CA GLU A 82 -21.53 -1.80 13.24
C GLU A 82 -20.45 -0.72 13.47
N THR A 83 -19.18 -0.93 13.10
CA THR A 83 -18.17 0.15 13.26
C THR A 83 -18.37 1.26 12.22
N THR A 84 -18.77 2.44 12.67
CA THR A 84 -18.82 3.66 11.84
C THR A 84 -17.41 4.25 11.69
N LEU A 85 -17.12 4.90 10.55
CA LEU A 85 -15.78 5.38 10.16
C LEU A 85 -15.02 6.29 11.17
N PRO A 86 -15.65 7.09 12.07
CA PRO A 86 -14.91 7.86 13.07
C PRO A 86 -13.98 6.98 13.93
N GLU A 87 -14.40 5.77 14.32
CA GLU A 87 -13.57 4.83 15.09
C GLU A 87 -12.44 4.20 14.25
N ARG A 88 -12.59 4.10 12.92
CA ARG A 88 -11.47 3.73 12.03
C ARG A 88 -10.42 4.84 12.09
N LEU A 89 -10.80 6.09 11.85
CA LEU A 89 -9.86 7.21 11.89
C LEU A 89 -9.21 7.41 13.28
N GLU A 90 -9.92 7.08 14.37
CA GLU A 90 -9.41 7.19 15.74
C GLU A 90 -8.52 6.01 16.16
N SER A 91 -8.78 4.78 15.70
CA SER A 91 -7.87 3.64 15.89
C SER A 91 -6.58 3.73 15.07
N TYR A 92 -6.46 4.75 14.20
CA TYR A 92 -5.29 5.03 13.37
C TYR A 92 -4.52 6.29 13.78
N LYS A 93 -4.84 6.89 14.94
CA LYS A 93 -3.93 7.79 15.64
C LYS A 93 -2.83 6.97 16.31
N ASP A 94 -2.03 6.29 15.50
CA ASP A 94 -0.83 5.67 16.01
C ASP A 94 0.17 6.76 16.36
N GLY A 95 0.80 6.61 17.53
CA GLY A 95 1.81 7.54 18.03
C GLY A 95 3.14 7.45 17.29
N SER A 96 3.15 6.93 16.06
CA SER A 96 4.34 6.79 15.20
C SER A 96 4.84 8.15 14.72
N ASP A 97 6.16 8.25 14.52
CA ASP A 97 6.78 9.42 13.90
C ASP A 97 6.27 9.57 12.44
N PRO A 98 5.53 10.65 12.12
CA PRO A 98 4.97 10.84 10.79
C PRO A 98 6.02 10.94 9.69
N GLU A 99 7.24 11.40 10.00
CA GLU A 99 8.33 11.57 9.03
C GLU A 99 8.94 10.21 8.66
N GLU A 100 9.23 9.38 9.66
CA GLU A 100 9.76 8.03 9.45
C GLU A 100 8.80 7.13 8.66
N GLU A 101 7.51 7.19 8.98
CA GLU A 101 6.49 6.43 8.26
C GLU A 101 6.33 6.87 6.80
N ALA A 102 6.50 8.18 6.53
CA ALA A 102 6.51 8.70 5.16
C ALA A 102 7.72 8.20 4.36
N LEU A 103 8.91 8.18 4.96
CA LEU A 103 10.13 7.66 4.34
C LEU A 103 10.03 6.16 4.01
N LEU A 104 9.47 5.37 4.94
CA LEU A 104 9.26 3.94 4.70
C LEU A 104 8.23 3.71 3.59
N ALA A 105 7.12 4.45 3.62
CA ALA A 105 6.10 4.40 2.57
C ALA A 105 6.66 4.74 1.18
N GLU A 106 7.54 5.75 1.09
CA GLU A 106 8.23 6.11 -0.15
C GLU A 106 9.17 4.99 -0.63
N SER A 107 9.91 4.35 0.27
CA SER A 107 10.81 3.23 -0.06
C SER A 107 10.09 1.97 -0.54
N VAL A 108 8.83 1.75 -0.13
CA VAL A 108 8.02 0.58 -0.50
C VAL A 108 7.14 0.85 -1.72
N GLY A 109 6.69 2.09 -1.89
CA GLY A 109 5.65 2.49 -2.83
C GLY A 109 4.26 2.39 -2.20
N LEU A 110 3.58 3.53 -2.08
CA LEU A 110 2.22 3.66 -1.56
C LEU A 110 1.21 2.80 -2.31
N ALA A 111 1.36 2.73 -3.64
CA ALA A 111 0.54 1.86 -4.49
C ALA A 111 0.60 0.40 -4.05
N LEU A 112 1.80 -0.09 -3.74
CA LEU A 112 1.97 -1.47 -3.29
C LEU A 112 1.32 -1.69 -1.92
N LEU A 113 1.54 -0.80 -0.95
CA LEU A 113 0.95 -0.93 0.40
C LEU A 113 -0.58 -0.99 0.36
N VAL A 114 -1.21 -0.13 -0.45
CA VAL A 114 -2.66 -0.11 -0.61
C VAL A 114 -3.17 -1.39 -1.26
N VAL A 115 -2.50 -1.88 -2.31
CA VAL A 115 -2.93 -3.10 -2.99
C VAL A 115 -2.72 -4.33 -2.10
N LEU A 116 -1.60 -4.39 -1.37
CA LEU A 116 -1.39 -5.40 -0.33
C LEU A 116 -2.51 -5.37 0.70
N ASP A 117 -3.06 -4.19 1.01
CA ASP A 117 -4.15 -4.10 1.98
C ASP A 117 -5.42 -4.85 1.56
N THR A 118 -5.66 -4.96 0.25
CA THR A 118 -6.80 -5.67 -0.33
C THR A 118 -6.67 -7.20 -0.29
N LEU A 119 -5.45 -7.72 -0.07
CA LEU A 119 -5.19 -9.16 -0.05
C LEU A 119 -5.65 -9.79 1.26
N ASN A 120 -6.13 -11.04 1.19
CA ASN A 120 -6.37 -11.79 2.42
C ASN A 120 -5.04 -12.08 3.15
N PRO A 121 -5.05 -12.32 4.47
CA PRO A 121 -3.81 -12.47 5.25
C PRO A 121 -2.83 -13.50 4.66
N ALA A 122 -3.32 -14.67 4.24
CA ALA A 122 -2.45 -15.72 3.70
C ALA A 122 -1.84 -15.34 2.34
N GLU A 123 -2.60 -14.66 1.47
CA GLU A 123 -2.10 -14.16 0.18
C GLU A 123 -1.04 -13.08 0.39
N ARG A 124 -1.30 -12.12 1.28
CA ARG A 124 -0.37 -11.03 1.60
C ARG A 124 0.94 -11.58 2.15
N VAL A 125 0.88 -12.42 3.17
CA VAL A 125 2.09 -13.03 3.78
C VAL A 125 2.86 -13.84 2.75
N THR A 126 2.18 -14.65 1.94
CA THR A 126 2.85 -15.46 0.92
C THR A 126 3.55 -14.57 -0.11
N PHE A 127 2.87 -13.55 -0.62
CA PHE A 127 3.41 -12.64 -1.62
C PHE A 127 4.60 -11.83 -1.07
N VAL A 128 4.46 -11.24 0.12
CA VAL A 128 5.56 -10.44 0.71
C VAL A 128 6.80 -11.31 0.89
N LEU A 129 6.67 -12.48 1.52
CA LEU A 129 7.83 -13.33 1.80
C LEU A 129 8.47 -13.92 0.53
N HIS A 130 7.64 -14.38 -0.42
CA HIS A 130 8.16 -15.00 -1.63
C HIS A 130 8.60 -13.98 -2.69
N ASP A 131 7.73 -13.04 -3.05
CA ASP A 131 7.93 -12.15 -4.20
C ASP A 131 8.77 -10.92 -3.86
N ILE A 132 8.73 -10.43 -2.61
CA ILE A 132 9.51 -9.26 -2.20
C ILE A 132 10.80 -9.66 -1.49
N PHE A 133 10.75 -10.68 -0.64
CA PHE A 133 11.90 -11.12 0.17
C PHE A 133 12.56 -12.41 -0.33
N ALA A 134 12.13 -12.95 -1.48
CA ALA A 134 12.75 -14.10 -2.15
C ALA A 134 12.85 -15.38 -1.30
N MET A 135 11.97 -15.55 -0.30
CA MET A 135 11.90 -16.79 0.48
C MET A 135 11.27 -17.92 -0.33
N SER A 136 11.79 -19.14 -0.16
CA SER A 136 11.24 -20.33 -0.80
C SER A 136 9.90 -20.73 -0.19
N PHE A 137 9.06 -21.43 -0.97
CA PHE A 137 7.79 -21.96 -0.43
C PHE A 137 7.99 -22.96 0.71
N SER A 138 9.11 -23.68 0.73
CA SER A 138 9.49 -24.57 1.84
C SER A 138 9.73 -23.80 3.15
N GLU A 139 10.31 -22.60 3.09
CA GLU A 139 10.51 -21.74 4.27
C GLU A 139 9.20 -21.08 4.72
N ILE A 140 8.27 -20.81 3.80
CA ILE A 140 6.99 -20.16 4.09
C ILE A 140 5.93 -21.15 4.61
N ALA A 141 5.99 -22.42 4.20
CA ALA A 141 5.09 -23.48 4.65
C ALA A 141 4.93 -23.54 6.19
N PRO A 142 6.02 -23.59 7.00
CA PRO A 142 5.91 -23.60 8.45
C PRO A 142 5.41 -22.29 9.06
N ILE A 143 5.49 -21.16 8.35
CA ILE A 143 4.95 -19.86 8.81
C ILE A 143 3.43 -19.87 8.70
N THR A 144 2.92 -20.35 7.57
CA THR A 144 1.50 -20.27 7.22
C THR A 144 0.68 -21.49 7.64
N GLY A 145 1.33 -22.63 7.90
CA GLY A 145 0.70 -23.92 8.13
C GLY A 145 0.08 -24.52 6.86
N LYS A 146 0.59 -24.16 5.68
CA LYS A 146 0.05 -24.59 4.36
C LYS A 146 1.08 -25.40 3.57
N SER A 147 0.58 -26.25 2.68
CA SER A 147 1.44 -26.94 1.71
C SER A 147 2.05 -25.97 0.71
N GLU A 148 3.22 -26.29 0.16
CA GLU A 148 3.83 -25.48 -0.91
C GLU A 148 2.93 -25.34 -2.14
N THR A 149 2.12 -26.36 -2.45
CA THR A 149 1.15 -26.31 -3.54
C THR A 149 0.09 -25.24 -3.30
N ALA A 150 -0.42 -25.14 -2.07
CA ALA A 150 -1.36 -24.08 -1.69
C ALA A 150 -0.68 -22.70 -1.71
N LEU A 151 0.59 -22.61 -1.30
CA LEU A 151 1.35 -21.35 -1.34
C LEU A 151 1.59 -20.85 -2.77
N ARG A 152 1.94 -21.73 -3.71
CA ARG A 152 2.06 -21.37 -5.14
C ARG A 152 0.75 -20.76 -5.67
N GLN A 153 -0.39 -21.33 -5.29
CA GLN A 153 -1.70 -20.80 -5.68
C GLN A 153 -1.99 -19.44 -5.03
N LEU A 154 -1.65 -19.26 -3.74
CA LEU A 154 -1.80 -17.99 -3.03
C LEU A 154 -0.94 -16.89 -3.66
N ALA A 155 0.34 -17.19 -3.94
CA ALA A 155 1.25 -16.26 -4.62
C ALA A 155 0.73 -15.87 -6.01
N SER A 156 0.27 -16.85 -6.80
CA SER A 156 -0.30 -16.60 -8.12
C SER A 156 -1.53 -15.67 -8.07
N ARG A 157 -2.45 -15.91 -7.13
CA ARG A 157 -3.62 -15.03 -6.93
C ARG A 157 -3.21 -13.64 -6.47
N ALA A 158 -2.25 -13.54 -5.54
CA ALA A 158 -1.73 -12.27 -5.07
C ALA A 158 -1.10 -11.47 -6.23
N ARG A 159 -0.23 -12.07 -7.04
CA ARG A 159 0.35 -11.44 -8.24
C ARG A 159 -0.72 -10.90 -9.18
N ARG A 160 -1.76 -11.69 -9.45
CA ARG A 160 -2.86 -11.27 -10.33
C ARG A 160 -3.59 -10.04 -9.79
N ARG A 161 -3.76 -9.92 -8.47
CA ARG A 161 -4.35 -8.71 -7.86
C ARG A 161 -3.36 -7.55 -7.82
N VAL A 162 -2.08 -7.81 -7.53
CA VAL A 162 -1.04 -6.78 -7.50
C VAL A 162 -0.82 -6.16 -8.88
N GLN A 163 -0.82 -6.95 -9.95
CA GLN A 163 -0.60 -6.47 -11.32
C GLN A 163 -1.90 -6.02 -12.01
N GLY A 164 -3.06 -6.43 -11.47
CA GLY A 164 -4.37 -6.14 -12.02
C GLY A 164 -4.70 -6.91 -13.31
N PRO A 165 -5.91 -6.75 -13.86
CA PRO A 165 -6.38 -7.47 -15.06
C PRO A 165 -5.59 -7.16 -16.35
N GLY A 166 -4.74 -6.12 -16.35
CA GLY A 166 -4.06 -5.58 -17.54
C GLY A 166 -2.81 -6.33 -18.00
N ALA A 167 -2.24 -7.24 -17.20
CA ALA A 167 -1.02 -7.96 -17.60
C ALA A 167 -1.23 -8.97 -18.74
N ALA A 168 -2.48 -9.29 -19.10
CA ALA A 168 -2.81 -10.35 -20.05
C ALA A 168 -3.60 -9.92 -21.30
N SER A 169 -3.99 -8.64 -21.46
CA SER A 169 -4.87 -8.22 -22.56
C SER A 169 -4.32 -7.04 -23.37
N GLU A 170 -3.91 -7.38 -24.60
CA GLU A 170 -3.79 -6.55 -25.82
C GLU A 170 -2.79 -5.38 -25.82
N ALA A 171 -1.76 -5.52 -26.66
CA ALA A 171 -0.70 -4.52 -26.92
C ALA A 171 -1.20 -3.12 -27.33
N GLY A 172 -2.46 -2.98 -27.76
CA GLY A 172 -3.11 -1.67 -27.99
C GLY A 172 -3.44 -0.93 -26.69
N SER A 173 -3.87 -1.65 -25.64
CA SER A 173 -4.19 -1.09 -24.33
C SER A 173 -2.93 -0.63 -23.58
N THR A 174 -1.80 -1.33 -23.75
CA THR A 174 -0.53 -0.97 -23.09
C THR A 174 0.00 0.38 -23.56
N SER A 175 -0.06 0.70 -24.86
CA SER A 175 0.41 2.00 -25.37
C SER A 175 -0.45 3.16 -24.88
N GLU A 176 -1.76 2.98 -24.78
CA GLU A 176 -2.68 3.99 -24.24
C GLU A 176 -2.49 4.16 -22.73
N LEU A 177 -2.31 3.07 -21.98
CA LEU A 177 -2.00 3.13 -20.54
C LEU A 177 -0.66 3.83 -20.29
N THR A 178 0.39 3.54 -21.08
CA THR A 178 1.67 4.25 -20.95
C THR A 178 1.54 5.75 -21.23
N ARG A 179 0.82 6.13 -22.30
CA ARG A 179 0.57 7.55 -22.59
C ARG A 179 -0.26 8.23 -21.50
N ASN A 180 -1.32 7.58 -21.02
CA ASN A 180 -2.15 8.10 -19.94
C ASN A 180 -1.35 8.24 -18.64
N ARG A 181 -0.44 7.31 -18.38
CA ARG A 181 0.51 7.38 -17.28
C ARG A 181 1.42 8.60 -17.40
N GLU A 182 2.05 8.83 -18.55
CA GLU A 182 2.91 10.00 -18.74
C GLU A 182 2.16 11.31 -18.46
N ILE A 183 0.91 11.43 -18.90
CA ILE A 183 0.07 12.61 -18.64
C ILE A 183 -0.23 12.77 -17.14
N ILE A 184 -0.61 11.68 -16.48
CA ILE A 184 -0.98 11.70 -15.05
C ILE A 184 0.26 11.91 -14.16
N ASP A 185 1.40 11.30 -14.50
CA ASP A 185 2.69 11.49 -13.82
C ASP A 185 3.14 12.96 -13.94
N ALA A 186 3.03 13.56 -15.15
CA ALA A 186 3.33 14.98 -15.34
C ALA A 186 2.37 15.89 -14.55
N PHE A 187 1.08 15.58 -14.53
CA PHE A 187 0.08 16.30 -13.72
C PHE A 187 0.40 16.21 -12.22
N LEU A 188 0.76 15.04 -11.72
CA LEU A 188 1.15 14.86 -10.31
C LEU A 188 2.43 15.60 -9.96
N ALA A 189 3.45 15.53 -10.83
CA ALA A 189 4.70 16.25 -10.63
C ALA A 189 4.46 17.77 -10.55
N ALA A 190 3.63 18.32 -11.45
CA ALA A 190 3.26 19.73 -11.43
C ALA A 190 2.42 20.09 -10.19
N ALA A 191 1.47 19.24 -9.81
CA ALA A 191 0.67 19.41 -8.58
C ALA A 191 1.55 19.40 -7.33
N HIS A 192 2.59 18.57 -7.29
CA HIS A 192 3.54 18.50 -6.19
C HIS A 192 4.44 19.74 -6.13
N ALA A 193 5.01 20.15 -7.28
CA ALA A 193 5.88 21.31 -7.39
C ALA A 193 5.14 22.67 -7.27
N GLY A 194 3.81 22.65 -7.33
CA GLY A 194 3.00 23.87 -7.38
C GLY A 194 3.09 24.61 -8.72
N ASP A 195 3.53 23.92 -9.78
CA ASP A 195 3.67 24.48 -11.13
C ASP A 195 2.28 24.66 -11.77
N PHE A 196 1.73 25.85 -11.59
CA PHE A 196 0.39 26.21 -12.04
C PHE A 196 0.25 26.15 -13.56
N ASP A 197 1.26 26.58 -14.31
CA ASP A 197 1.19 26.67 -15.77
C ASP A 197 1.21 25.27 -16.40
N THR A 198 2.06 24.38 -15.88
CA THR A 198 2.08 22.97 -16.32
C THR A 198 0.77 22.26 -15.96
N LEU A 199 0.18 22.55 -14.79
CA LEU A 199 -1.14 22.03 -14.44
C LEU A 199 -2.21 22.46 -15.44
N VAL A 200 -2.31 23.76 -15.76
CA VAL A 200 -3.30 24.26 -16.70
C VAL A 200 -3.09 23.67 -18.10
N ALA A 201 -1.85 23.47 -18.53
CA ALA A 201 -1.54 22.88 -19.84
C ALA A 201 -2.04 21.43 -19.99
N ALA A 202 -1.95 20.64 -18.91
CA ALA A 202 -2.37 19.24 -18.87
C ALA A 202 -3.91 19.05 -18.82
N LEU A 203 -4.64 20.09 -18.44
CA LEU A 203 -6.10 20.06 -18.27
C LEU A 203 -6.83 20.48 -19.55
N ASP A 204 -7.98 19.86 -19.79
CA ASP A 204 -8.97 20.37 -20.74
C ASP A 204 -9.55 21.70 -20.22
N PRO A 205 -9.77 22.72 -21.07
CA PRO A 205 -10.36 23.99 -20.64
C PRO A 205 -11.67 23.83 -19.87
N ASP A 206 -12.50 22.84 -20.24
CA ASP A 206 -13.80 22.55 -19.65
C ASP A 206 -13.74 21.39 -18.65
N VAL A 207 -12.55 21.06 -18.13
CA VAL A 207 -12.37 19.96 -17.17
C VAL A 207 -13.33 20.04 -16.01
N VAL A 208 -13.83 18.88 -15.60
CA VAL A 208 -14.73 18.75 -14.44
C VAL A 208 -14.08 17.87 -13.39
N LEU A 209 -13.92 18.40 -12.17
CA LEU A 209 -13.62 17.60 -10.98
C LEU A 209 -14.92 17.34 -10.22
N ARG A 210 -15.17 16.07 -9.86
CA ARG A 210 -16.21 15.68 -8.90
C ARG A 210 -15.55 15.19 -7.62
N ASP A 211 -15.78 15.88 -6.51
CA ASP A 211 -15.17 15.59 -5.21
C ASP A 211 -16.22 15.10 -4.21
N ASP A 212 -16.28 13.78 -3.98
CA ASP A 212 -17.31 13.21 -3.11
C ASP A 212 -17.14 13.54 -1.61
N ARG A 213 -15.99 14.12 -1.21
CA ARG A 213 -15.76 14.69 0.13
C ARG A 213 -16.58 15.95 0.37
N GLN A 214 -16.91 16.68 -0.70
CA GLN A 214 -17.62 17.94 -0.60
C GLN A 214 -19.13 17.70 -0.51
N PRO A 215 -19.86 18.57 0.20
CA PRO A 215 -21.32 18.56 0.17
C PRO A 215 -21.82 18.75 -1.28
N GLU A 216 -23.00 18.22 -1.60
CA GLU A 216 -23.48 18.15 -2.99
C GLU A 216 -23.43 19.48 -3.75
N ALA A 217 -23.70 20.60 -3.07
CA ALA A 217 -23.66 21.94 -3.65
C ALA A 217 -22.25 22.41 -4.10
N ALA A 218 -21.18 21.83 -3.56
CA ALA A 218 -19.78 22.18 -3.85
C ALA A 218 -18.98 20.98 -4.43
N ARG A 219 -19.68 19.90 -4.80
CA ARG A 219 -19.08 18.65 -5.29
C ARG A 219 -18.43 18.79 -6.67
N VAL A 220 -18.70 19.85 -7.41
CA VAL A 220 -18.23 20.00 -8.80
C VAL A 220 -17.40 21.27 -8.98
N THR A 221 -16.13 21.10 -9.32
CA THR A 221 -15.26 22.19 -9.80
C THR A 221 -15.17 22.13 -11.32
N ARG A 222 -15.36 23.26 -12.01
CA ARG A 222 -15.29 23.35 -13.47
C ARG A 222 -14.18 24.30 -13.92
N GLY A 223 -13.48 23.89 -14.96
CA GLY A 223 -12.49 24.70 -15.67
C GLY A 223 -11.06 24.49 -15.19
N ALA A 224 -10.12 24.54 -16.14
CA ALA A 224 -8.70 24.22 -15.91
C ALA A 224 -8.06 25.08 -14.81
N ILE A 225 -8.32 26.39 -14.82
CA ILE A 225 -7.78 27.34 -13.84
C ILE A 225 -8.26 27.02 -12.42
N ALA A 226 -9.55 26.73 -12.25
CA ALA A 226 -10.13 26.46 -10.94
C ALA A 226 -9.58 25.15 -10.37
N LEU A 227 -9.50 24.11 -11.20
CA LEU A 227 -8.92 22.82 -10.81
C LEU A 227 -7.43 22.95 -10.48
N ALA A 228 -6.64 23.62 -11.32
CA ALA A 228 -5.20 23.83 -11.08
C ALA A 228 -4.93 24.55 -9.75
N LYS A 229 -5.73 25.58 -9.42
CA LYS A 229 -5.65 26.27 -8.11
C LYS A 229 -5.98 25.34 -6.94
N GLN A 230 -6.93 24.43 -7.14
CA GLN A 230 -7.38 23.52 -6.09
C GLN A 230 -6.34 22.44 -5.75
N VAL A 231 -5.54 21.98 -6.72
CA VAL A 231 -4.60 20.87 -6.57
C VAL A 231 -3.13 21.29 -6.42
N SER A 232 -2.78 22.51 -6.81
CA SER A 232 -1.41 23.05 -6.71
C SER A 232 -0.89 23.01 -5.27
N GLY A 233 0.25 22.35 -5.07
CA GLY A 233 0.90 22.12 -3.77
C GLY A 233 0.22 21.07 -2.89
N ARG A 234 -0.78 20.32 -3.38
CA ARG A 234 -1.62 19.43 -2.55
C ARG A 234 -1.56 17.95 -2.91
N ALA A 235 -0.66 17.54 -3.81
CA ALA A 235 -0.47 16.14 -4.23
C ALA A 235 0.55 15.37 -3.36
N GLN A 236 0.70 15.73 -2.08
CA GLN A 236 1.58 15.01 -1.16
C GLN A 236 0.99 13.62 -0.87
N ALA A 237 1.83 12.59 -0.82
CA ALA A 237 1.44 11.18 -0.66
C ALA A 237 0.47 10.63 -1.74
N ALA A 238 0.53 11.19 -2.95
CA ALA A 238 -0.20 10.70 -4.13
C ALA A 238 0.74 9.90 -5.05
N GLN A 239 0.28 8.74 -5.54
CA GLN A 239 1.03 7.90 -6.47
C GLN A 239 0.10 7.30 -7.52
N THR A 240 0.59 7.12 -8.75
CA THR A 240 -0.14 6.42 -9.80
C THR A 240 -0.36 4.95 -9.46
N ALA A 241 -1.56 4.46 -9.78
CA ALA A 241 -1.94 3.05 -9.67
C ALA A 241 -2.90 2.69 -10.81
N LEU A 242 -3.18 1.40 -10.98
CA LEU A 242 -4.31 0.94 -11.78
C LEU A 242 -5.57 0.99 -10.92
N VAL A 243 -6.60 1.65 -11.44
CA VAL A 243 -7.94 1.76 -10.84
C VAL A 243 -8.94 1.26 -11.87
N ASN A 244 -9.58 0.13 -11.60
CA ASN A 244 -10.46 -0.59 -12.54
C ASN A 244 -9.78 -0.85 -13.90
N GLY A 245 -8.48 -1.14 -13.89
CA GLY A 245 -7.68 -1.41 -15.10
C GLY A 245 -7.24 -0.18 -15.89
N ALA A 246 -7.60 1.04 -15.47
CA ALA A 246 -7.13 2.28 -16.07
C ALA A 246 -6.08 2.98 -15.17
N ILE A 247 -5.23 3.84 -15.73
CA ILE A 247 -4.33 4.65 -14.90
C ILE A 247 -5.16 5.65 -14.07
N GLY A 248 -5.00 5.56 -12.76
CA GLY A 248 -5.53 6.49 -11.79
C GLY A 248 -4.46 6.91 -10.79
N VAL A 249 -4.89 7.62 -9.75
CA VAL A 249 -4.02 8.03 -8.63
C VAL A 249 -4.66 7.57 -7.34
N ILE A 250 -3.83 7.08 -6.43
CA ILE A 250 -4.23 6.90 -5.05
C ILE A 250 -3.49 7.90 -4.17
N ALA A 251 -4.17 8.42 -3.16
CA ALA A 251 -3.54 9.17 -2.09
C ALA A 251 -3.62 8.37 -0.81
N ALA A 252 -2.46 8.01 -0.28
CA ALA A 252 -2.36 7.13 0.87
C ALA A 252 -1.36 7.69 1.89
N PRO A 253 -1.69 8.77 2.62
CA PRO A 253 -0.82 9.26 3.68
C PRO A 253 -0.54 8.11 4.67
N ARG A 254 0.74 7.88 4.98
CA ARG A 254 1.19 6.77 5.86
C ARG A 254 0.77 5.38 5.36
N GLY A 255 0.70 5.18 4.04
CA GLY A 255 0.30 3.89 3.45
C GLY A 255 -1.20 3.57 3.56
N LYS A 256 -2.02 4.46 4.13
CA LYS A 256 -3.47 4.25 4.32
C LYS A 256 -4.26 5.01 3.28
N LEU A 257 -5.02 4.29 2.45
CA LEU A 257 -5.80 4.88 1.36
C LEU A 257 -6.82 5.89 1.89
N ALA A 258 -6.61 7.17 1.56
CA ALA A 258 -7.50 8.27 1.92
C ALA A 258 -8.50 8.60 0.80
N TYR A 259 -8.04 8.61 -0.45
CA TYR A 259 -8.90 8.79 -1.62
C TYR A 259 -8.25 8.24 -2.89
N VAL A 260 -9.08 7.97 -3.88
CA VAL A 260 -8.69 7.57 -5.25
C VAL A 260 -9.13 8.66 -6.22
N LEU A 261 -8.29 8.98 -7.20
CA LEU A 261 -8.64 9.82 -8.34
C LEU A 261 -8.74 8.93 -9.58
N GLN A 262 -9.88 8.97 -10.24
CA GLN A 262 -10.07 8.43 -11.59
C GLN A 262 -10.02 9.57 -12.60
N PHE A 263 -9.36 9.33 -13.73
CA PHE A 263 -9.19 10.33 -14.77
C PHE A 263 -9.88 9.87 -16.05
N THR A 264 -10.56 10.80 -16.72
CA THR A 264 -10.94 10.65 -18.12
C THR A 264 -10.04 11.55 -18.95
N ILE A 265 -9.25 10.94 -19.83
CA ILE A 265 -8.36 11.66 -20.75
C ILE A 265 -9.00 11.70 -22.13
N ARG A 266 -9.04 12.88 -22.74
CA ARG A 266 -9.52 13.10 -24.12
C ARG A 266 -8.49 13.95 -24.86
N ASN A 267 -8.10 13.52 -26.05
CA ASN A 267 -7.15 14.25 -26.90
C ASN A 267 -5.82 14.63 -26.18
N GLY A 268 -5.34 13.75 -25.29
CA GLY A 268 -4.11 14.00 -24.52
C GLY A 268 -4.24 14.99 -23.36
N LYS A 269 -5.47 15.39 -23.00
CA LYS A 269 -5.76 16.27 -21.86
C LYS A 269 -6.70 15.62 -20.86
N ILE A 270 -6.57 15.98 -19.59
CA ILE A 270 -7.48 15.53 -18.53
C ILE A 270 -8.81 16.29 -18.67
N ALA A 271 -9.87 15.57 -19.03
CA ALA A 271 -11.21 16.12 -19.26
C ALA A 271 -12.13 15.94 -18.04
N GLU A 272 -11.97 14.86 -17.27
CA GLU A 272 -12.73 14.65 -16.04
C GLU A 272 -11.83 14.04 -14.95
N VAL A 273 -12.06 14.44 -13.71
CA VAL A 273 -11.42 13.89 -12.52
C VAL A 273 -12.51 13.53 -11.51
N ASP A 274 -12.57 12.29 -11.07
CA ASP A 274 -13.47 11.86 -10.01
C ASP A 274 -12.64 11.50 -8.77
N LEU A 275 -12.81 12.27 -7.69
CA LEU A 275 -12.24 11.98 -6.39
C LEU A 275 -13.23 11.15 -5.58
N ILE A 276 -12.79 9.95 -5.23
CA ILE A 276 -13.53 8.94 -4.50
C ILE A 276 -12.88 8.74 -3.15
N SER A 277 -13.56 9.22 -2.11
CA SER A 277 -13.18 9.05 -0.70
C SER A 277 -14.20 8.21 0.08
N ASP A 278 -15.42 8.06 -0.46
CA ASP A 278 -16.46 7.23 0.18
C ASP A 278 -16.00 5.76 0.27
N PRO A 279 -15.90 5.18 1.49
CA PRO A 279 -15.48 3.79 1.67
C PRO A 279 -16.34 2.76 0.93
N ALA A 280 -17.65 3.00 0.83
CA ALA A 280 -18.57 2.10 0.12
C ALA A 280 -18.29 2.08 -1.39
N ARG A 281 -17.75 3.18 -1.92
CA ARG A 281 -17.30 3.28 -3.32
C ARG A 281 -15.90 2.71 -3.49
N ILE A 282 -14.96 3.07 -2.61
CA ILE A 282 -13.57 2.57 -2.64
C ILE A 282 -13.52 1.03 -2.61
N SER A 283 -14.31 0.41 -1.73
CA SER A 283 -14.38 -1.06 -1.62
C SER A 283 -14.86 -1.80 -2.88
N ARG A 284 -15.43 -1.09 -3.85
CA ARG A 284 -15.87 -1.64 -5.14
C ARG A 284 -14.85 -1.42 -6.26
N LEU A 285 -13.77 -0.69 -5.98
CA LEU A 285 -12.70 -0.45 -6.94
C LEU A 285 -11.75 -1.64 -6.99
N ASP A 286 -11.30 -1.99 -8.18
CA ASP A 286 -10.18 -2.91 -8.40
C ASP A 286 -8.89 -2.08 -8.45
N LEU A 287 -8.04 -2.24 -7.44
CA LEU A 287 -6.78 -1.50 -7.30
C LEU A 287 -5.60 -2.43 -7.57
N ALA A 288 -4.69 -1.99 -8.43
CA ALA A 288 -3.47 -2.70 -8.77
C ALA A 288 -2.30 -1.72 -8.95
N VAL A 289 -1.07 -2.23 -8.95
CA VAL A 289 0.14 -1.45 -9.21
C VAL A 289 0.50 -1.57 -10.69
N PHE A 290 0.87 -0.46 -11.31
CA PHE A 290 1.29 -0.45 -12.71
C PHE A 290 2.81 -0.64 -12.83
N GLY A 291 3.24 -1.74 -13.46
CA GLY A 291 4.65 -2.01 -13.78
C GLY A 291 5.48 -2.73 -12.71
N VAL A 292 4.86 -3.62 -11.92
CA VAL A 292 5.55 -4.53 -10.96
C VAL A 292 5.85 -5.88 -11.59
#